data_AF-A0A7L4REF7-F1
#
_entry.id   AF-A0A7L4REF7-F1
#
_cell.length_a   1.000
_cell.length_b   1.000
_cell.length_c   1.000
_cell.angle_alpha   90.00
_cell.angle_beta   90.00
_cell.angle_gamma   90.00
#
_symmetry.space_group_name_H-M   'P 1'
#
loop_
_entity.id
_entity.type
_entity.pdbx_description
1 polymer ?
#
loop_
_entity_poly.entity_id
_entity_poly.type
_entity_poly.pdbx_seq_one_letter_code
_entity_poly.pdbx_strand_id
1 'polypeptide(L)'
;MKFKLLFLSVLLLGCLGLDMRSVCGQSPNPDLKDKCFSSLALRDANSTECKEVQNETMRDYCVMRIAISRLSEADCSDATSLREQCVHVVLGLRANSSLVCNLIQDNDTADLCRMR
;
A
#
# COMPACT_ATOMS: atom_id res chain seq x y z
N MET A 1 16.76 -12.13 -16.94
CA MET A 1 17.20 -10.80 -17.44
C MET A 1 16.06 -9.82 -17.78
N LYS A 2 14.77 -10.20 -17.79
CA LYS A 2 13.64 -9.28 -18.10
C LYS A 2 13.27 -8.31 -16.95
N PHE A 3 13.54 -8.69 -15.71
CA PHE A 3 13.20 -7.90 -14.52
C PHE A 3 14.04 -6.63 -14.34
N LYS A 4 15.32 -6.67 -14.76
CA LYS A 4 16.21 -5.49 -14.72
C LYS A 4 15.83 -4.42 -15.73
N LEU A 5 15.28 -4.81 -16.90
CA LEU A 5 14.84 -3.84 -17.91
C LEU A 5 13.57 -3.09 -17.48
N LEU A 6 12.62 -3.75 -16.81
CA LEU A 6 11.42 -3.11 -16.26
C LEU A 6 11.76 -2.06 -15.20
N PHE A 7 12.72 -2.34 -14.32
CA PHE A 7 13.18 -1.39 -13.31
C PHE A 7 13.92 -0.18 -13.92
N LEU A 8 14.75 -0.41 -14.94
CA LEU A 8 15.44 0.67 -15.67
C LEU A 8 14.47 1.54 -16.50
N SER A 9 13.42 0.96 -17.08
CA SER A 9 12.40 1.76 -17.76
C SER A 9 11.60 2.63 -16.79
N VAL A 10 11.27 2.13 -15.59
CA VAL A 10 10.53 2.90 -14.57
C VAL A 10 11.36 4.07 -14.03
N LEU A 11 12.66 3.89 -13.85
CA LEU A 11 13.58 4.96 -13.41
C LEU A 11 13.77 6.06 -14.47
N LEU A 12 13.73 5.73 -15.76
CA LEU A 12 13.78 6.72 -16.86
C LEU A 12 12.45 7.49 -17.03
N LEU A 13 11.31 6.88 -16.68
CA LEU A 13 9.98 7.47 -16.84
C LEU A 13 9.67 8.58 -15.81
N GLY A 14 10.36 8.61 -14.66
CA GLY A 14 10.19 9.66 -13.65
C GLY A 14 10.61 11.06 -14.12
N CYS A 15 11.47 11.17 -15.13
CA CYS A 15 11.93 12.45 -15.67
C CYS A 15 11.05 13.02 -16.81
N LEU A 16 10.07 12.26 -17.31
CA LEU A 16 9.34 12.57 -18.55
C LEU A 16 7.96 13.21 -18.33
N GLY A 17 7.57 13.52 -17.09
CA GLY A 17 6.24 14.08 -16.81
C GLY A 17 5.08 13.12 -17.12
N LEU A 18 5.37 11.81 -17.22
CA LEU A 18 4.35 10.79 -17.41
C LEU A 18 3.61 10.55 -16.10
N ASP A 19 2.30 10.77 -16.11
CA ASP A 19 1.42 10.45 -15.00
C ASP A 19 1.37 8.92 -14.80
N MET A 20 1.99 8.44 -13.72
CA MET A 20 2.03 7.03 -13.40
C MET A 20 0.63 6.43 -13.15
N ARG A 21 -0.36 7.24 -12.75
CA ARG A 21 -1.76 6.78 -12.64
C ARG A 21 -2.29 6.36 -13.99
N SER A 22 -2.02 7.17 -15.02
CA SER A 22 -2.38 6.87 -16.41
C SER A 22 -1.70 5.59 -16.90
N VAL A 23 -0.43 5.33 -16.52
CA VAL A 23 0.27 4.09 -16.85
C VAL A 23 -0.37 2.88 -16.16
N CYS A 24 -0.65 2.96 -14.85
CA CYS A 24 -1.33 1.89 -14.12
C CYS A 24 -2.72 1.59 -14.72
N GLY A 25 -3.46 2.64 -15.07
CA GLY A 25 -4.81 2.53 -15.63
C GLY A 25 -4.90 1.79 -16.95
N GLN A 26 -3.84 1.81 -17.77
CA GLN A 26 -3.77 1.16 -19.09
C GLN A 26 -3.39 -0.33 -19.02
N SER A 27 -3.04 -0.87 -17.85
CA SER A 27 -2.68 -2.27 -17.73
C SER A 27 -3.87 -3.17 -18.07
N PRO A 28 -3.77 -4.07 -19.08
CA PRO A 28 -4.83 -5.01 -19.41
C PRO A 28 -4.94 -6.17 -18.40
N ASN A 29 -3.90 -6.37 -17.58
CA ASN A 29 -3.90 -7.37 -16.52
C ASN A 29 -4.37 -6.71 -15.21
N PRO A 30 -5.49 -7.17 -14.61
CA PRO A 30 -6.05 -6.58 -13.40
C PRO A 30 -5.12 -6.71 -12.19
N ASP A 31 -4.43 -7.84 -12.02
CA ASP A 31 -3.49 -8.02 -10.91
C ASP A 31 -2.28 -7.08 -11.02
N LEU A 32 -1.80 -6.84 -12.25
CA LEU A 32 -0.73 -5.86 -12.48
C LEU A 32 -1.21 -4.43 -12.27
N LYS A 33 -2.46 -4.13 -12.64
CA LYS A 33 -3.10 -2.83 -12.40
C LYS A 33 -3.19 -2.56 -10.90
N ASP A 34 -3.72 -3.51 -10.14
CA ASP A 34 -3.88 -3.43 -8.69
C ASP A 34 -2.53 -3.25 -7.97
N LYS A 35 -1.53 -4.06 -8.33
CA LYS A 35 -0.16 -3.92 -7.80
C LYS A 35 0.46 -2.57 -8.12
N CYS A 36 0.20 -2.04 -9.32
CA CYS A 36 0.70 -0.74 -9.75
C CYS A 36 0.11 0.39 -8.90
N PHE A 37 -1.21 0.44 -8.75
CA PHE A 37 -1.87 1.44 -7.91
C PHE A 37 -1.51 1.31 -6.42
N SER A 38 -1.41 0.08 -5.89
CA SER A 38 -0.96 -0.14 -4.52
C SER A 38 0.46 0.37 -4.29
N SER A 39 1.39 0.11 -5.23
CA SER A 39 2.76 0.63 -5.16
C SER A 39 2.82 2.15 -5.27
N LEU A 40 1.96 2.73 -6.11
CA LEU A 40 1.83 4.18 -6.29
C LEU A 40 1.39 4.85 -4.99
N ALA A 41 0.32 4.32 -4.39
CA ALA A 41 -0.25 4.78 -3.14
C ALA A 41 0.77 4.75 -2.01
N LEU A 42 1.58 3.68 -1.92
CA LEU A 42 2.63 3.57 -0.90
C LEU A 42 3.77 4.56 -1.14
N ARG A 43 4.22 4.72 -2.39
CA ARG A 43 5.28 5.67 -2.75
C ARG A 43 4.88 7.11 -2.42
N ASP A 44 3.65 7.48 -2.73
CA ASP A 44 3.12 8.83 -2.54
C ASP A 44 2.48 9.01 -1.16
N ALA A 45 2.46 7.94 -0.35
CA ALA A 45 1.74 7.79 0.90
C ALA A 45 0.25 8.19 0.79
N ASN A 46 -0.38 8.08 -0.38
CA ASN A 46 -1.73 8.59 -0.65
C ASN A 46 -2.78 7.46 -0.64
N SER A 47 -3.56 7.36 0.43
CA SER A 47 -4.62 6.33 0.57
C SER A 47 -5.71 6.44 -0.48
N THR A 48 -5.90 7.61 -1.10
CA THR A 48 -6.89 7.78 -2.18
C THR A 48 -6.56 6.89 -3.38
N GLU A 49 -5.28 6.63 -3.64
CA GLU A 49 -4.85 5.78 -4.75
C GLU A 49 -5.10 4.29 -4.50
N CYS A 50 -5.23 3.87 -3.23
CA CYS A 50 -5.66 2.51 -2.90
C CYS A 50 -7.08 2.23 -3.42
N LYS A 51 -7.92 3.25 -3.65
CA LYS A 51 -9.31 3.07 -4.14
C LYS A 51 -9.37 2.52 -5.57
N GLU A 52 -8.29 2.67 -6.33
CA GLU A 52 -8.19 2.13 -7.69
C GLU A 52 -7.90 0.61 -7.70
N VAL A 53 -7.49 0.05 -6.56
CA VAL A 53 -7.24 -1.39 -6.37
C VAL A 53 -8.56 -2.14 -6.28
N GLN A 54 -8.81 -3.04 -7.23
CA GLN A 54 -10.05 -3.78 -7.35
C GLN A 54 -10.11 -4.97 -6.37
N ASN A 55 -8.99 -5.66 -6.18
CA ASN A 55 -8.89 -6.72 -5.20
C ASN A 55 -9.01 -6.16 -3.78
N GLU A 56 -10.10 -6.50 -3.09
CA GLU A 56 -10.44 -5.94 -1.78
C GLU A 56 -9.37 -6.20 -0.71
N THR A 57 -8.83 -7.41 -0.68
CA THR A 57 -7.76 -7.78 0.25
C THR A 57 -6.51 -6.92 0.00
N MET A 58 -6.12 -6.76 -1.26
CA MET A 58 -4.97 -5.92 -1.62
C MET A 58 -5.22 -4.43 -1.31
N ARG A 59 -6.44 -3.94 -1.55
CA ARG A 59 -6.86 -2.58 -1.22
C ARG A 59 -6.78 -2.34 0.28
N ASP A 60 -7.33 -3.24 1.08
CA ASP A 60 -7.32 -3.13 2.53
C ASP A 60 -5.90 -3.10 3.10
N TYR A 61 -5.00 -3.97 2.59
CA TYR A 61 -3.59 -3.92 2.99
C TYR A 61 -2.87 -2.67 2.49
N CYS A 62 -3.19 -2.16 1.30
CA CYS A 62 -2.68 -0.87 0.82
C CYS A 62 -3.01 0.26 1.81
N VAL A 63 -4.29 0.36 2.21
CA VAL A 63 -4.76 1.35 3.18
C VAL A 63 -4.07 1.17 4.54
N MET A 64 -4.02 -0.07 5.04
CA MET A 64 -3.42 -0.39 6.33
C MET A 64 -1.93 -0.04 6.39
N ARG A 65 -1.16 -0.34 5.34
CA ARG A 65 0.27 0.01 5.24
C ARG A 65 0.47 1.53 5.30
N ILE A 66 -0.40 2.32 4.67
CA ILE A 66 -0.35 3.79 4.72
C ILE A 66 -0.66 4.28 6.13
N ALA A 67 -1.71 3.75 6.76
CA ALA A 67 -2.09 4.09 8.13
C ALA A 67 -0.97 3.80 9.14
N ILE A 68 -0.30 2.64 9.03
CA ILE A 68 0.89 2.28 9.82
C ILE A 68 2.04 3.24 9.53
N SER A 69 2.30 3.51 8.24
CA SER A 69 3.38 4.41 7.81
C SER A 69 3.17 5.86 8.25
N ARG A 70 1.94 6.26 8.61
CA ARG A 70 1.62 7.58 9.14
C ARG A 70 1.27 7.58 10.62
N LEU A 71 1.15 6.40 11.25
CA LEU A 71 0.51 6.19 12.54
C LEU A 71 -0.79 6.97 12.67
N SER A 72 -1.70 6.84 11.68
CA SER A 72 -2.93 7.61 11.58
C SER A 72 -4.15 6.69 11.54
N GLU A 73 -4.97 6.71 12.59
CA GLU A 73 -6.22 5.94 12.66
C GLU A 73 -7.25 6.44 11.64
N ALA A 74 -7.19 7.73 11.30
CA ALA A 74 -8.07 8.32 10.30
C ALA A 74 -7.87 7.68 8.92
N ASP A 75 -6.63 7.28 8.59
CA ASP A 75 -6.33 6.62 7.31
C ASP A 75 -6.95 5.22 7.24
N CYS A 76 -7.34 4.59 8.37
CA CYS A 76 -8.03 3.31 8.38
C CYS A 76 -9.50 3.39 7.92
N SER A 77 -10.08 4.58 7.73
CA SER A 77 -11.50 4.72 7.34
C SER A 77 -11.84 4.07 6.02
N ASP A 78 -10.85 4.01 5.12
CA ASP A 78 -11.00 3.55 3.75
C ASP A 78 -10.78 2.04 3.61
N ALA A 79 -10.37 1.36 4.69
CA ALA A 79 -10.32 -0.09 4.74
C ALA A 79 -11.73 -0.66 4.93
N THR A 80 -11.98 -1.81 4.31
CA THR A 80 -13.25 -2.52 4.41
C THR A 80 -13.18 -3.57 5.53
N SER A 81 -12.81 -4.80 5.18
CA SER A 81 -12.76 -5.93 6.09
C SER A 81 -11.68 -5.80 7.16
N LEU A 82 -10.59 -5.09 6.87
CA LEU A 82 -9.47 -4.91 7.82
C LEU A 82 -9.54 -3.62 8.65
N ARG A 83 -10.64 -2.86 8.61
CA ARG A 83 -10.74 -1.57 9.31
C ARG A 83 -10.42 -1.65 10.80
N GLU A 84 -11.05 -2.59 11.51
CA GLU A 84 -10.85 -2.73 12.96
C GLU A 84 -9.42 -3.14 13.30
N GLN A 85 -8.87 -4.10 12.54
CA GLN A 85 -7.48 -4.53 12.68
C GLN A 85 -6.50 -3.38 12.44
N CYS A 86 -6.76 -2.56 11.41
CA CYS A 86 -5.97 -1.36 11.10
C CYS A 86 -5.94 -0.40 12.28
N VAL A 87 -7.10 -0.04 12.83
CA VAL A 87 -7.20 0.87 13.99
C VAL A 87 -6.46 0.30 15.20
N HIS A 88 -6.67 -0.98 15.51
CA HIS A 88 -6.05 -1.64 16.64
C HIS A 88 -4.51 -1.66 16.54
N VAL A 89 -3.98 -1.96 15.35
CA VAL A 89 -2.53 -1.92 15.09
C VAL A 89 -1.96 -0.52 15.25
N VAL A 90 -2.62 0.51 14.68
CA VAL A 90 -2.12 1.90 14.79
C VAL A 90 -2.11 2.36 16.25
N LEU A 91 -3.17 2.09 17.01
CA LEU A 91 -3.23 2.41 18.44
C LEU A 91 -2.16 1.67 19.24
N GLY A 92 -1.94 0.39 18.95
CA GLY A 92 -0.90 -0.40 19.57
C GLY A 92 0.51 0.15 19.33
N LEU A 93 0.81 0.54 18.09
CA LEU A 93 2.08 1.17 17.74
C LEU A 93 2.25 2.53 18.43
N ARG A 94 1.20 3.35 18.53
CA ARG A 94 1.22 4.61 19.30
C ARG A 94 1.48 4.38 20.80
N ALA A 95 1.09 3.22 21.32
CA ALA A 95 1.37 2.78 22.68
C ALA A 95 2.72 2.03 22.82
N ASN A 96 3.58 2.06 21.81
CA ASN A 96 4.87 1.35 21.75
C ASN A 96 4.76 -0.18 21.89
N SER A 97 3.63 -0.77 21.50
CA SER A 97 3.43 -2.22 21.50
C SER A 97 3.61 -2.79 20.11
N SER A 98 4.82 -3.28 19.79
CA SER A 98 5.11 -3.95 18.51
C SER A 98 4.46 -5.34 18.39
N LEU A 99 3.94 -5.89 19.50
CA LEU A 99 3.24 -7.19 19.50
C LEU A 99 1.98 -7.17 18.63
N VAL A 100 1.37 -5.99 18.42
CA VAL A 100 0.20 -5.85 17.54
C VAL A 100 0.50 -6.21 16.09
N CYS A 101 1.77 -6.15 15.65
CA CYS A 101 2.17 -6.56 14.32
C CYS A 101 1.97 -8.06 14.07
N ASN A 102 1.87 -8.88 15.12
CA ASN A 102 1.60 -10.32 15.00
C ASN A 102 0.13 -10.63 14.69
N LEU A 103 -0.75 -9.62 14.76
CA LEU A 103 -2.16 -9.76 14.39
C LEU A 103 -2.37 -9.66 12.88
N ILE A 104 -1.37 -9.15 12.15
CA ILE A 104 -1.44 -8.90 10.70
C ILE A 104 -1.12 -10.19 9.96
N GLN A 105 -2.01 -10.61 9.06
CA GLN A 105 -1.81 -11.84 8.28
C GLN A 105 -0.89 -11.66 7.07
N ASP A 106 -0.93 -10.49 6.43
CA ASP A 106 -0.02 -10.17 5.32
C ASP A 106 1.40 -9.92 5.83
N ASN A 107 2.34 -10.77 5.39
CA ASN A 107 3.72 -10.74 5.87
C ASN A 107 4.42 -9.41 5.59
N ASP A 108 4.24 -8.85 4.39
CA ASP A 108 4.82 -7.56 4.01
C ASP A 108 4.32 -6.42 4.93
N THR A 109 3.01 -6.40 5.25
CA THR A 109 2.42 -5.42 6.16
C THR A 109 2.88 -5.66 7.60
N ALA A 110 3.02 -6.92 8.02
CA ALA A 110 3.54 -7.27 9.33
C ALA A 110 5.00 -6.84 9.50
N ASP A 111 5.83 -7.03 8.47
CA ASP A 111 7.23 -6.62 8.46
C ASP A 111 7.35 -5.09 8.48
N LEU A 112 6.57 -4.38 7.67
CA LEU A 112 6.48 -2.91 7.73
C LEU A 112 6.11 -2.44 9.14
N CYS A 113 5.14 -3.08 9.78
CA CYS A 113 4.72 -2.77 11.14
C CYS A 113 5.85 -2.95 12.16
N ARG A 114 6.66 -4.00 12.04
CA ARG A 114 7.78 -4.28 12.96
C ARG A 114 8.96 -3.32 12.79
N MET A 115 9.04 -2.60 11.67
CA MET A 115 10.07 -1.60 11.41
C MET A 115 9.72 -0.20 11.97
N ARG A 116 8.52 -0.03 12.54
CA ARG A 116 8.03 1.20 13.16
C ARG A 116 8.36 1.26 14.64
#